data_AF-A0A2E5KFJ3-F1
#
_entry.id   AF-A0A2E5KFJ3-F1
#
_cell.length_a   1.000
_cell.length_b   1.000
_cell.length_c   1.000
_cell.angle_alpha   90.00
_cell.angle_beta   90.00
_cell.angle_gamma   90.00
#
_symmetry.space_group_name_H-M   'P 1'
#
loop_
_entity.id
_entity.type
_entity.pdbx_description
1 polymer ?
#
loop_
_entity_poly.entity_id
_entity_poly.type
_entity_poly.pdbx_seq_one_letter_code
_entity_poly.pdbx_strand_id
1 'polypeptide(L)'
;MSSRKSSRKPKKRSQSNELFKNKILAPILIAFLFGGILGYVITQPQVNTLKTNEDVLESQILFLEERINELKIKESELSQSQTVVNTLQSQMNSNKLENAALSEKVSSLNSEITVLENTLEDNKVQLSVAIQDAEMSEAEISKLNTRLNSITKTIEKFENDKLLLVELRKEIPSSRSEAHNHWERVKDIAIVSDPTLGPKIDKVISMIDAYYDWIDQQPGANSTDTEFFNWIIEGNISGAINYTSEIGKFQNDALLAVIIRMDAAISLVS
;
A
#
# COMPACT_ATOMS: atom_id res chain seq x y z
N MET A 1 113.51 77.74 73.87
CA MET A 1 113.10 76.41 74.36
C MET A 1 113.59 75.33 73.40
N SER A 2 113.85 74.11 73.89
CA SER A 2 114.09 72.82 73.19
C SER A 2 114.73 72.83 71.79
N SER A 3 115.97 72.31 71.58
CA SER A 3 116.31 70.86 71.48
C SER A 3 115.75 70.22 70.21
N ARG A 4 116.48 69.56 69.28
CA ARG A 4 117.87 69.04 69.09
C ARG A 4 118.05 68.76 67.56
N LYS A 5 119.21 68.56 66.90
CA LYS A 5 120.67 68.79 67.15
C LYS A 5 121.45 68.50 65.83
N SER A 6 122.48 69.30 65.47
CA SER A 6 123.61 68.93 64.55
C SER A 6 123.35 68.79 63.02
N SER A 7 124.25 69.11 62.08
CA SER A 7 125.52 69.88 62.10
C SER A 7 126.02 70.29 60.68
N ARG A 8 126.29 71.59 60.50
CA ARG A 8 127.50 72.26 59.91
C ARG A 8 128.37 71.55 58.83
N LYS A 9 128.54 72.25 57.67
CA LYS A 9 129.77 72.86 57.04
C LYS A 9 131.14 72.09 57.05
N PRO A 10 132.15 72.38 56.16
CA PRO A 10 132.20 73.21 54.93
C PRO A 10 133.07 72.69 53.73
N LYS A 11 133.21 73.53 52.67
CA LYS A 11 134.29 73.65 51.63
C LYS A 11 135.59 72.81 51.82
N LYS A 12 136.19 72.21 50.76
CA LYS A 12 136.98 72.93 49.73
C LYS A 12 137.28 72.10 48.44
N ARG A 13 137.02 72.76 47.29
CA ARG A 13 137.90 72.97 46.12
C ARG A 13 138.69 71.78 45.51
N SER A 14 138.29 71.36 44.30
CA SER A 14 139.23 71.22 43.17
C SER A 14 138.51 71.41 41.81
N GLN A 15 139.31 71.75 40.81
CA GLN A 15 139.09 71.85 39.35
C GLN A 15 138.43 70.60 38.73
N SER A 16 137.79 70.59 37.54
CA SER A 16 137.56 71.61 36.48
C SER A 16 136.62 71.09 35.38
N ASN A 17 136.36 71.94 34.37
CA ASN A 17 135.96 71.64 32.98
C ASN A 17 134.46 71.52 32.61
N GLU A 18 134.23 71.83 31.34
CA GLU A 18 132.94 72.19 30.72
C GLU A 18 132.24 71.02 29.99
N LEU A 19 131.13 71.38 29.33
CA LEU A 19 130.43 70.70 28.22
C LEU A 19 129.46 69.56 28.58
N PHE A 20 128.57 69.28 27.63
CA PHE A 20 127.46 68.31 27.61
C PHE A 20 126.17 68.67 28.37
N LYS A 21 125.22 69.32 27.67
CA LYS A 21 123.78 69.31 28.02
C LYS A 21 122.78 68.94 26.90
N ASN A 22 123.21 68.76 25.65
CA ASN A 22 122.31 68.53 24.51
C ASN A 22 122.26 67.07 23.97
N LYS A 23 122.45 66.03 24.82
CA LYS A 23 122.50 64.62 24.34
C LYS A 23 121.58 63.59 25.03
N ILE A 24 120.76 63.98 26.03
CA ILE A 24 119.99 62.99 26.85
C ILE A 24 118.48 62.95 26.51
N LEU A 25 117.90 64.01 25.95
CA LEU A 25 116.47 64.02 25.57
C LEU A 25 116.14 63.15 24.34
N ALA A 26 117.03 63.11 23.35
CA ALA A 26 116.84 62.32 22.14
C ALA A 26 116.66 60.80 22.40
N PRO A 27 117.53 60.10 23.16
CA PRO A 27 117.39 58.65 23.33
C PRO A 27 116.12 58.23 24.10
N ILE A 28 115.57 59.07 24.97
CA ILE A 28 114.34 58.74 25.72
C ILE A 28 113.10 58.87 24.81
N LEU A 29 113.02 59.94 24.01
CA LEU A 29 111.98 60.08 22.97
C LEU A 29 112.08 58.95 21.94
N ILE A 30 113.30 58.60 21.52
CA ILE A 30 113.54 57.47 20.62
C ILE A 30 113.10 56.16 21.28
N ALA A 31 113.43 55.89 22.54
CA ALA A 31 113.00 54.67 23.23
C ALA A 31 111.49 54.59 23.44
N PHE A 32 110.79 55.70 23.68
CA PHE A 32 109.34 55.73 23.80
C PHE A 32 108.65 55.60 22.43
N LEU A 33 109.20 56.21 21.38
CA LEU A 33 108.72 56.03 20.01
C LEU A 33 108.97 54.60 19.51
N PHE A 34 110.17 54.04 19.68
CA PHE A 34 110.46 52.64 19.34
C PHE A 34 109.69 51.66 20.22
N GLY A 35 109.49 51.94 21.51
CA GLY A 35 108.65 51.12 22.40
C GLY A 35 107.18 51.13 21.99
N GLY A 36 106.64 52.30 21.60
CA GLY A 36 105.30 52.44 21.04
C GLY A 36 105.15 51.78 19.67
N ILE A 37 106.14 51.92 18.79
CA ILE A 37 106.16 51.29 17.45
C ILE A 37 106.31 49.77 17.58
N LEU A 38 107.22 49.26 18.43
CA LEU A 38 107.38 47.81 18.68
C LEU A 38 106.14 47.23 19.36
N GLY A 39 105.57 47.95 20.34
CA GLY A 39 104.29 47.59 20.95
C GLY A 39 103.20 47.47 19.90
N TYR A 40 103.01 48.50 19.08
CA TYR A 40 102.06 48.52 17.97
C TYR A 40 102.32 47.41 16.95
N VAL A 41 103.57 47.14 16.55
CA VAL A 41 103.93 46.09 15.58
C VAL A 41 103.72 44.68 16.15
N ILE A 42 103.86 44.48 17.46
CA ILE A 42 103.62 43.18 18.12
C ILE A 42 102.13 42.96 18.41
N THR A 43 101.37 44.01 18.74
CA THR A 43 99.93 43.90 19.04
C THR A 43 99.03 44.02 17.80
N GLN A 44 99.44 44.72 16.74
CA GLN A 44 98.65 44.83 15.49
C GLN A 44 98.27 43.48 14.87
N PRO A 45 99.16 42.49 14.73
CA PRO A 45 98.79 41.17 14.23
C PRO A 45 97.72 40.52 15.12
N GLN A 46 97.85 40.65 16.44
CA GLN A 46 96.89 40.09 17.40
C GLN A 46 95.53 40.79 17.30
N VAL A 47 95.51 42.13 17.24
CA VAL A 47 94.30 42.94 17.03
C VAL A 47 93.62 42.61 15.71
N ASN A 48 94.37 42.46 14.62
CA ASN A 48 93.80 42.07 13.33
C ASN A 48 93.24 40.64 13.35
N THR A 49 93.93 39.67 13.98
CA THR A 49 93.37 38.31 14.13
C THR A 49 92.13 38.27 15.01
N LEU A 50 92.06 39.12 16.06
CA LEU A 50 90.87 39.27 16.89
C LEU A 50 89.72 39.89 16.08
N LYS A 51 89.98 40.92 15.26
CA LYS A 51 88.97 41.53 14.38
C LYS A 51 88.44 40.55 13.35
N THR A 52 89.30 39.78 12.67
CA THR A 52 88.83 38.75 11.73
C THR A 52 88.03 37.65 12.42
N ASN A 53 88.36 37.30 13.68
CA ASN A 53 87.58 36.35 14.45
C ASN A 53 86.22 36.93 14.88
N GLU A 54 86.16 38.21 15.23
CA GLU A 54 84.92 38.95 15.52
C GLU A 54 83.99 38.98 14.29
N ASP A 55 84.51 39.35 13.12
CA ASP A 55 83.74 39.41 11.86
C ASP A 55 83.19 38.01 11.44
N VAL A 56 83.97 36.95 11.69
CA VAL A 56 83.53 35.55 11.48
C VAL A 56 82.46 35.13 12.50
N LEU A 57 82.57 35.57 13.75
CA LEU A 57 81.57 35.30 14.78
C LEU A 57 80.25 36.03 14.51
N GLU A 58 80.29 37.30 14.10
CA GLU A 58 79.09 38.04 13.65
C GLU A 58 78.41 37.33 12.47
N SER A 59 79.18 36.89 11.48
CA SER A 59 78.67 36.16 10.32
C SER A 59 78.01 34.83 10.73
N GLN A 60 78.57 34.11 11.72
CA GLN A 60 77.97 32.88 12.25
C GLN A 60 76.71 33.16 13.07
N ILE A 61 76.67 34.25 13.84
CA ILE A 61 75.49 34.68 14.60
C ILE A 61 74.34 34.98 13.63
N LEU A 62 74.56 35.81 12.60
CA LEU A 62 73.55 36.13 11.59
C LEU A 62 72.99 34.88 10.88
N PHE A 63 73.87 33.95 10.49
CA PHE A 63 73.45 32.68 9.89
C PHE A 63 72.63 31.79 10.85
N LEU A 64 72.97 31.78 12.14
CA LEU A 64 72.22 31.05 13.16
C LEU A 64 70.86 31.72 13.44
N GLU A 65 70.79 33.05 13.47
CA GLU A 65 69.54 33.81 13.61
C GLU A 65 68.58 33.56 12.45
N GLU A 66 69.07 33.55 11.21
CA GLU A 66 68.25 33.23 10.04
C GLU A 66 67.71 31.79 10.09
N ARG A 67 68.55 30.82 10.48
CA ARG A 67 68.11 29.43 10.71
C ARG A 67 67.10 29.29 11.86
N ILE A 68 67.22 30.09 12.91
CA ILE A 68 66.23 30.14 14.01
C ILE A 68 64.89 30.68 13.50
N ASN A 69 64.89 31.72 12.66
CA ASN A 69 63.68 32.23 12.03
C ASN A 69 63.02 31.21 11.10
N GLU A 70 63.79 30.51 10.25
CA GLU A 70 63.25 29.41 9.43
C GLU A 70 62.62 28.30 10.29
N LEU A 71 63.29 27.88 11.37
CA LEU A 71 62.79 26.84 12.26
C LEU A 71 61.49 27.26 12.94
N LYS A 72 61.39 28.52 13.36
CA LYS A 72 60.19 29.09 13.98
C LYS A 72 58.99 29.15 13.01
N ILE A 73 59.25 29.43 11.72
CA ILE A 73 58.22 29.37 10.67
C ILE A 73 57.76 27.91 10.49
N LYS A 74 58.70 26.96 10.34
CA LYS A 74 58.39 25.53 10.19
C LYS A 74 57.66 24.94 11.40
N GLU A 75 57.96 25.40 12.61
CA GLU A 75 57.23 25.02 13.84
C GLU A 75 55.78 25.55 13.82
N SER A 76 55.55 26.78 13.34
CA SER A 76 54.21 27.35 13.13
C SER A 76 53.43 26.58 12.06
N GLU A 77 54.04 26.25 10.92
CA GLU A 77 53.44 25.46 9.85
C GLU A 77 53.09 24.03 10.32
N LEU A 78 54.00 23.40 11.09
CA LEU A 78 53.77 22.08 11.68
C LEU A 78 52.61 22.09 12.68
N SER A 79 52.52 23.12 13.52
CA SER A 79 51.40 23.32 14.45
C SER A 79 50.07 23.49 13.70
N GLN A 80 50.05 24.31 12.65
CA GLN A 80 48.86 24.49 11.79
C GLN A 80 48.47 23.17 11.10
N SER A 81 49.43 22.44 10.54
CA SER A 81 49.21 21.12 9.94
C SER A 81 48.62 20.13 10.93
N GLN A 82 49.13 20.10 12.17
CA GLN A 82 48.58 19.26 13.24
C GLN A 82 47.11 19.61 13.56
N THR A 83 46.73 20.89 13.56
CA THR A 83 45.32 21.27 13.75
C THR A 83 44.43 20.79 12.61
N VAL A 84 44.90 20.88 11.36
CA VAL A 84 44.17 20.40 10.18
C VAL A 84 43.99 18.88 10.21
N VAL A 85 45.04 18.13 10.57
CA VAL A 85 44.99 16.67 10.78
C VAL A 85 43.96 16.31 11.84
N ASN A 86 43.97 16.99 12.99
CA ASN A 86 42.99 16.75 14.07
C ASN A 86 41.54 17.03 13.60
N THR A 87 41.31 18.09 12.82
CA THR A 87 40.00 18.42 12.24
C THR A 87 39.53 17.36 11.24
N LEU A 88 40.41 16.93 10.32
CA LEU A 88 40.11 15.88 9.34
C LEU A 88 39.84 14.53 10.03
N GLN A 89 40.57 14.20 11.09
CA GLN A 89 40.32 13.00 11.91
C GLN A 89 38.91 13.03 12.53
N SER A 90 38.49 14.19 13.04
CA SER A 90 37.14 14.39 13.61
C SER A 90 36.05 14.25 12.54
N GLN A 91 36.22 14.88 11.38
CA GLN A 91 35.29 14.77 10.24
C GLN A 91 35.20 13.33 9.73
N MET A 92 36.33 12.63 9.57
CA MET A 92 36.36 11.23 9.13
C MET A 92 35.61 10.31 10.10
N ASN A 93 35.75 10.53 11.41
CA ASN A 93 35.00 9.78 12.42
C ASN A 93 33.48 10.08 12.36
N SER A 94 33.09 11.35 12.16
CA SER A 94 31.69 11.75 11.97
C SER A 94 31.07 11.08 10.74
N ASN A 95 31.73 11.19 9.58
CA ASN A 95 31.27 10.61 8.31
C ASN A 95 31.18 9.08 8.39
N LYS A 96 32.09 8.43 9.14
CA LYS A 96 32.04 6.98 9.38
C LYS A 96 30.80 6.57 10.19
N LEU A 97 30.42 7.34 11.22
CA LEU A 97 29.21 7.09 12.01
C LEU A 97 27.94 7.34 11.18
N GLU A 98 27.90 8.43 10.42
CA GLU A 98 26.79 8.73 9.51
C GLU A 98 26.60 7.62 8.46
N ASN A 99 27.68 7.17 7.81
CA ASN A 99 27.61 6.09 6.82
C ASN A 99 27.14 4.76 7.42
N ALA A 100 27.50 4.46 8.69
CA ALA A 100 26.97 3.30 9.40
C ALA A 100 25.45 3.41 9.64
N ALA A 101 24.98 4.57 10.10
CA ALA A 101 23.55 4.83 10.31
C ALA A 101 22.73 4.79 9.01
N LEU A 102 23.28 5.29 7.89
CA LEU A 102 22.66 5.14 6.56
C LEU A 102 22.60 3.66 6.15
N SER A 103 23.66 2.89 6.38
CA SER A 103 23.70 1.45 6.08
C SER A 103 22.64 0.67 6.86
N GLU A 104 22.44 0.98 8.15
CA GLU A 104 21.37 0.39 8.97
C GLU A 104 19.98 0.77 8.43
N LYS A 105 19.78 2.05 8.06
CA LYS A 105 18.51 2.52 7.50
C LYS A 105 18.17 1.86 6.16
N VAL A 106 19.15 1.66 5.28
CA VAL A 106 18.97 0.92 4.02
C VAL A 106 18.59 -0.54 4.30
N SER A 107 19.20 -1.17 5.30
CA SER A 107 18.84 -2.53 5.71
C SER A 107 17.39 -2.62 6.22
N SER A 108 16.94 -1.68 7.07
CA SER A 108 15.55 -1.60 7.54
C SER A 108 14.57 -1.45 6.39
N LEU A 109 14.82 -0.49 5.50
CA LEU A 109 13.94 -0.22 4.36
C LEU A 109 13.83 -1.41 3.39
N ASN A 110 14.93 -2.12 3.15
CA ASN A 110 14.89 -3.35 2.35
C ASN A 110 14.04 -4.45 3.01
N SER A 111 14.13 -4.61 4.34
CA SER A 111 13.29 -5.54 5.10
C SER A 111 11.81 -5.13 5.04
N GLU A 112 11.49 -3.85 5.18
CA GLU A 112 10.13 -3.30 5.06
C GLU A 112 9.56 -3.52 3.64
N ILE A 113 10.36 -3.30 2.59
CA ILE A 113 9.98 -3.57 1.20
C ILE A 113 9.63 -5.06 1.02
N THR A 114 10.48 -5.98 1.48
CA THR A 114 10.22 -7.43 1.37
C THR A 114 8.94 -7.84 2.10
N VAL A 115 8.63 -7.25 3.27
CA VAL A 115 7.37 -7.51 3.99
C VAL A 115 6.17 -6.97 3.21
N LEU A 116 6.27 -5.78 2.62
CA LEU A 116 5.22 -5.17 1.81
C LEU A 116 4.97 -5.95 0.50
N GLU A 117 6.02 -6.45 -0.14
CA GLU A 117 5.92 -7.28 -1.36
C GLU A 117 5.18 -8.59 -1.08
N ASN A 118 5.54 -9.30 0.01
CA ASN A 118 4.83 -10.51 0.43
C ASN A 118 3.36 -10.22 0.79
N THR A 119 3.11 -9.15 1.55
CA THR A 119 1.74 -8.73 1.93
C THR A 119 0.90 -8.38 0.71
N LEU A 120 1.50 -7.75 -0.30
CA LEU A 120 0.83 -7.42 -1.56
C LEU A 120 0.48 -8.68 -2.36
N GLU A 121 1.35 -9.68 -2.38
CA GLU A 121 1.08 -10.96 -3.07
C GLU A 121 -0.03 -11.75 -2.36
N ASP A 122 0.03 -11.87 -1.02
CA ASP A 122 -1.04 -12.48 -0.22
C ASP A 122 -2.39 -11.80 -0.45
N ASN A 123 -2.41 -10.47 -0.54
CA ASN A 123 -3.62 -9.69 -0.82
C ASN A 123 -4.17 -9.94 -2.25
N LYS A 124 -3.31 -10.13 -3.26
CA LYS A 124 -3.75 -10.51 -4.62
C LYS A 124 -4.40 -11.89 -4.62
N VAL A 125 -3.80 -12.86 -3.93
CA VAL A 125 -4.35 -14.22 -3.82
C VAL A 125 -5.71 -14.19 -3.13
N GLN A 126 -5.83 -13.50 -2.00
CA GLN A 126 -7.12 -13.32 -1.30
C GLN A 126 -8.17 -12.64 -2.17
N LEU A 127 -7.80 -11.59 -2.91
CA LEU A 127 -8.71 -10.90 -3.83
C LEU A 127 -9.18 -11.83 -4.97
N SER A 128 -8.29 -12.66 -5.53
CA SER A 128 -8.64 -13.62 -6.57
C SER A 128 -9.64 -14.68 -6.09
N VAL A 129 -9.47 -15.16 -4.85
CA VAL A 129 -10.43 -16.10 -4.23
C VAL A 129 -11.77 -15.43 -3.98
N ALA A 130 -11.77 -14.22 -3.42
CA ALA A 130 -13.00 -13.46 -3.16
C ALA A 130 -13.81 -13.14 -4.43
N ILE A 131 -13.13 -12.90 -5.56
CA ILE A 131 -13.79 -12.74 -6.88
C ILE A 131 -14.43 -14.07 -7.31
N GLN A 132 -13.71 -15.18 -7.22
CA GLN A 132 -14.24 -16.50 -7.60
C GLN A 132 -15.46 -16.92 -6.75
N ASP A 133 -15.40 -16.69 -5.45
CA ASP A 133 -16.52 -16.95 -4.52
C ASP A 133 -17.74 -16.07 -4.86
N ALA A 134 -17.53 -14.82 -5.24
CA ALA A 134 -18.59 -13.91 -5.66
C ALA A 134 -19.25 -14.34 -6.99
N GLU A 135 -18.46 -14.74 -7.99
CA GLU A 135 -18.96 -15.27 -9.27
C GLU A 135 -19.79 -16.56 -9.07
N MET A 136 -19.34 -17.45 -8.19
CA MET A 136 -20.10 -18.64 -7.80
C MET A 136 -21.43 -18.28 -7.13
N SER A 137 -21.42 -17.32 -6.19
CA SER A 137 -22.63 -16.87 -5.49
C SER A 137 -23.64 -16.21 -6.44
N GLU A 138 -23.17 -15.40 -7.41
CA GLU A 138 -24.03 -14.79 -8.43
C GLU A 138 -24.70 -15.85 -9.32
N ALA A 139 -23.96 -16.88 -9.72
CA ALA A 139 -24.51 -18.02 -10.48
C ALA A 139 -25.58 -18.79 -9.68
N GLU A 140 -25.37 -19.01 -8.38
CA GLU A 140 -26.38 -19.63 -7.50
C GLU A 140 -27.62 -18.77 -7.33
N ILE A 141 -27.47 -17.45 -7.12
CA ILE A 141 -28.58 -16.49 -7.05
C ILE A 141 -29.40 -16.48 -8.35
N SER A 142 -28.73 -16.52 -9.51
CA SER A 142 -29.41 -16.62 -10.83
C SER A 142 -30.22 -17.92 -10.96
N LYS A 143 -29.66 -19.05 -10.50
CA LYS A 143 -30.36 -20.35 -10.45
C LYS A 143 -31.54 -20.35 -9.47
N LEU A 144 -31.42 -19.67 -8.34
CA LEU A 144 -32.52 -19.51 -7.37
C LEU A 144 -33.63 -18.60 -7.93
N ASN A 145 -33.30 -17.49 -8.57
CA ASN A 145 -34.27 -16.59 -9.21
C ASN A 145 -35.05 -17.28 -10.34
N THR A 146 -34.40 -18.10 -11.17
CA THR A 146 -35.08 -18.87 -12.22
C THR A 146 -35.98 -19.98 -11.66
N ARG A 147 -35.57 -20.66 -10.58
CA ARG A 147 -36.44 -21.56 -9.81
C ARG A 147 -37.65 -20.84 -9.20
N LEU A 148 -37.42 -19.71 -8.53
CA LEU A 148 -38.48 -18.91 -7.90
C LEU A 148 -39.51 -18.43 -8.93
N ASN A 149 -39.07 -17.86 -10.05
CA ASN A 149 -39.96 -17.45 -11.15
C ASN A 149 -40.80 -18.61 -11.71
N SER A 150 -40.25 -19.83 -11.72
CA SER A 150 -40.97 -21.04 -12.15
C SER A 150 -42.00 -21.49 -11.12
N ILE A 151 -41.68 -21.40 -9.83
CA ILE A 151 -42.61 -21.64 -8.72
C ILE A 151 -43.75 -20.62 -8.75
N THR A 152 -43.48 -19.32 -8.88
CA THR A 152 -44.51 -18.26 -8.94
C THR A 152 -45.53 -18.53 -10.05
N LYS A 153 -45.06 -18.80 -11.29
CA LYS A 153 -45.93 -19.15 -12.43
C LYS A 153 -46.74 -20.43 -12.22
N THR A 154 -46.25 -21.33 -11.37
CA THR A 154 -46.93 -22.59 -11.02
C THR A 154 -48.00 -22.34 -9.96
N ILE A 155 -47.76 -21.42 -9.00
CA ILE A 155 -48.74 -20.98 -8.01
C ILE A 155 -49.90 -20.23 -8.67
N GLU A 156 -49.63 -19.24 -9.54
CA GLU A 156 -50.66 -18.52 -10.32
C GLU A 156 -51.59 -19.49 -11.05
N LYS A 157 -51.03 -20.56 -11.61
CA LYS A 157 -51.78 -21.62 -12.27
C LYS A 157 -52.60 -22.48 -11.31
N PHE A 158 -52.10 -22.80 -10.12
CA PHE A 158 -52.89 -23.51 -9.10
C PHE A 158 -54.05 -22.70 -8.55
N GLU A 159 -53.96 -21.37 -8.52
CA GLU A 159 -55.09 -20.53 -8.12
C GLU A 159 -56.26 -20.68 -9.10
N ASN A 160 -55.98 -20.74 -10.41
CA ASN A 160 -56.97 -21.03 -11.44
C ASN A 160 -57.53 -22.45 -11.29
N ASP A 161 -56.66 -23.45 -11.08
CA ASP A 161 -57.07 -24.86 -10.93
C ASP A 161 -57.97 -25.06 -9.70
N LYS A 162 -57.66 -24.36 -8.60
CA LYS A 162 -58.49 -24.31 -7.39
C LYS A 162 -59.87 -23.71 -7.68
N LEU A 163 -59.95 -22.63 -8.45
CA LEU A 163 -61.24 -22.04 -8.86
C LEU A 163 -62.04 -23.02 -9.72
N LEU A 164 -61.40 -23.69 -10.67
CA LEU A 164 -62.03 -24.70 -11.53
C LEU A 164 -62.61 -25.86 -10.70
N LEU A 165 -61.83 -26.42 -9.78
CA LEU A 165 -62.29 -27.50 -8.91
C LEU A 165 -63.40 -27.07 -7.94
N VAL A 166 -63.42 -25.80 -7.50
CA VAL A 166 -64.51 -25.25 -6.67
C VAL A 166 -65.81 -25.13 -7.47
N GLU A 167 -65.75 -24.71 -8.73
CA GLU A 167 -66.94 -24.64 -9.60
C GLU A 167 -67.42 -26.04 -10.00
N LEU A 168 -66.51 -26.95 -10.38
CA LEU A 168 -66.82 -28.35 -10.74
C LEU A 168 -67.43 -29.20 -9.62
N ARG A 169 -67.25 -28.80 -8.35
CA ARG A 169 -67.83 -29.46 -7.18
C ARG A 169 -69.29 -29.05 -6.94
N LYS A 170 -69.79 -27.99 -7.60
CA LYS A 170 -71.20 -27.60 -7.48
C LYS A 170 -72.10 -28.67 -8.11
N GLU A 171 -73.33 -28.75 -7.62
CA GLU A 171 -74.33 -29.64 -8.19
C GLU A 171 -74.67 -29.20 -9.63
N ILE A 172 -74.93 -30.17 -10.51
CA ILE A 172 -75.35 -29.90 -11.88
C ILE A 172 -76.71 -29.19 -11.81
N PRO A 173 -76.88 -28.02 -12.47
CA PRO A 173 -78.12 -27.27 -12.40
C PRO A 173 -79.38 -28.06 -12.80
N SER A 174 -80.49 -27.73 -12.16
CA SER A 174 -81.78 -28.38 -12.43
C SER A 174 -82.56 -27.76 -13.60
N SER A 175 -82.16 -26.57 -14.05
CA SER A 175 -82.84 -25.85 -15.15
C SER A 175 -81.89 -25.51 -16.30
N ARG A 176 -82.42 -25.54 -17.54
CA ARG A 176 -81.67 -25.26 -18.78
C ARG A 176 -80.90 -23.93 -18.76
N SER A 177 -81.54 -22.86 -18.29
CA SER A 177 -80.90 -21.53 -18.22
C SER A 177 -79.77 -21.49 -17.19
N GLU A 178 -79.96 -22.15 -16.05
CA GLU A 178 -78.92 -22.24 -15.02
C GLU A 178 -77.75 -23.14 -15.47
N ALA A 179 -78.02 -24.20 -16.23
CA ALA A 179 -77.02 -25.07 -16.84
C ALA A 179 -76.12 -24.32 -17.83
N HIS A 180 -76.70 -23.59 -18.80
CA HIS A 180 -75.93 -22.72 -19.71
C HIS A 180 -75.09 -21.72 -18.93
N ASN A 181 -75.69 -21.02 -17.96
CA ASN A 181 -74.99 -20.05 -17.13
C ASN A 181 -73.87 -20.68 -16.27
N HIS A 182 -74.01 -21.91 -15.80
CA HIS A 182 -72.96 -22.62 -15.05
C HIS A 182 -71.83 -23.09 -15.96
N TRP A 183 -72.15 -23.74 -17.07
CA TRP A 183 -71.12 -24.32 -17.94
C TRP A 183 -70.33 -23.25 -18.71
N GLU A 184 -70.91 -22.11 -19.07
CA GLU A 184 -70.14 -20.97 -19.60
C GLU A 184 -69.20 -20.36 -18.52
N ARG A 185 -69.62 -20.24 -17.25
CA ARG A 185 -68.70 -19.85 -16.16
C ARG A 185 -67.58 -20.87 -15.94
N VAL A 186 -67.90 -22.16 -15.99
CA VAL A 186 -66.90 -23.23 -15.90
C VAL A 186 -65.91 -23.12 -17.06
N LYS A 187 -66.38 -22.80 -18.28
CA LYS A 187 -65.56 -22.61 -19.47
C LYS A 187 -64.60 -21.42 -19.36
N ASP A 188 -65.08 -20.27 -18.90
CA ASP A 188 -64.23 -19.09 -18.64
C ASP A 188 -63.07 -19.44 -17.71
N ILE A 189 -63.37 -20.14 -16.60
CA ILE A 189 -62.34 -20.57 -15.63
C ILE A 189 -61.44 -21.65 -16.23
N ALA A 190 -62.01 -22.64 -16.93
CA ALA A 190 -61.28 -23.78 -17.48
C ALA A 190 -60.25 -23.37 -18.54
N ILE A 191 -60.59 -22.43 -19.44
CA ILE A 191 -59.67 -21.93 -20.47
C ILE A 191 -58.48 -21.19 -19.84
N VAL A 192 -58.70 -20.46 -18.74
CA VAL A 192 -57.65 -19.77 -17.98
C VAL A 192 -56.78 -20.76 -17.17
N SER A 193 -57.37 -21.86 -16.69
CA SER A 193 -56.65 -22.98 -16.04
C SER A 193 -55.77 -23.74 -17.03
N ASP A 194 -56.35 -24.20 -18.13
CA ASP A 194 -55.71 -24.97 -19.19
C ASP A 194 -56.50 -24.83 -20.51
N PRO A 195 -55.95 -24.17 -21.54
CA PRO A 195 -56.65 -23.95 -22.81
C PRO A 195 -57.13 -25.21 -23.53
N THR A 196 -56.57 -26.40 -23.23
CA THR A 196 -57.03 -27.67 -23.81
C THR A 196 -58.40 -28.11 -23.29
N LEU A 197 -58.87 -27.51 -22.19
CA LEU A 197 -60.18 -27.75 -21.61
C LEU A 197 -61.32 -27.07 -22.36
N GLY A 198 -61.07 -25.96 -23.07
CA GLY A 198 -62.10 -25.21 -23.83
C GLY A 198 -62.91 -26.09 -24.79
N PRO A 199 -62.27 -26.79 -25.75
CA PRO A 199 -62.97 -27.69 -26.67
C PRO A 199 -63.62 -28.92 -26.01
N LYS A 200 -63.32 -29.19 -24.74
CA LYS A 200 -63.95 -30.28 -23.96
C LYS A 200 -65.23 -29.79 -23.27
N ILE A 201 -65.22 -28.59 -22.68
CA ILE A 201 -66.42 -27.98 -22.10
C ILE A 201 -67.43 -27.52 -23.17
N ASP A 202 -66.97 -27.08 -24.34
CA ASP A 202 -67.86 -26.74 -25.47
C ASP A 202 -68.77 -27.92 -25.88
N LYS A 203 -68.30 -29.17 -25.71
CA LYS A 203 -69.12 -30.37 -25.94
C LYS A 203 -70.24 -30.51 -24.93
N VAL A 204 -69.95 -30.31 -23.64
CA VAL A 204 -70.96 -30.31 -22.57
C VAL A 204 -72.02 -29.24 -22.85
N ILE A 205 -71.58 -28.02 -23.20
CA ILE A 205 -72.48 -26.90 -23.55
C ILE A 205 -73.37 -27.26 -24.74
N SER A 206 -72.80 -27.84 -25.80
CA SER A 206 -73.55 -28.24 -27.00
C SER A 206 -74.63 -29.30 -26.76
N MET A 207 -74.57 -30.04 -25.65
CA MET A 207 -75.56 -31.07 -25.28
C MET A 207 -76.65 -30.59 -24.32
N ILE A 208 -76.54 -29.36 -23.78
CA ILE A 208 -77.50 -28.82 -22.80
C ILE A 208 -78.92 -28.84 -23.36
N ASP A 209 -79.14 -28.23 -24.53
CA ASP A 209 -80.51 -28.07 -25.06
C ASP A 209 -81.16 -29.42 -25.36
N ALA A 210 -80.43 -30.34 -26.01
CA ALA A 210 -80.90 -31.71 -26.27
C ALA A 210 -81.21 -32.48 -24.98
N TYR A 211 -80.41 -32.32 -23.92
CA TYR A 211 -80.64 -32.97 -22.63
C TYR A 211 -81.91 -32.46 -21.94
N TYR A 212 -82.11 -31.14 -21.85
CA TYR A 212 -83.32 -30.60 -21.24
C TYR A 212 -84.55 -30.83 -22.13
N ASP A 213 -84.45 -30.75 -23.45
CA ASP A 213 -85.55 -31.15 -24.36
C ASP A 213 -86.00 -32.58 -24.12
N TRP A 214 -85.06 -33.50 -23.89
CA TRP A 214 -85.35 -34.92 -23.58
C TRP A 214 -85.95 -35.10 -22.18
N ILE A 215 -85.44 -34.42 -21.16
CA ILE A 215 -85.98 -34.47 -19.78
C ILE A 215 -87.38 -33.84 -19.69
N ASP A 216 -87.60 -32.70 -20.37
CA ASP A 216 -88.90 -32.01 -20.41
C ASP A 216 -89.99 -32.89 -21.08
N GLN A 217 -89.58 -33.87 -21.91
CA GLN A 217 -90.45 -34.85 -22.57
C GLN A 217 -90.60 -36.18 -21.81
N GLN A 218 -90.11 -36.28 -20.56
CA GLN A 218 -90.16 -37.52 -19.79
C GLN A 218 -91.61 -38.03 -19.59
N PRO A 219 -91.93 -39.28 -20.02
CA PRO A 219 -93.26 -39.86 -19.84
C PRO A 219 -93.66 -39.97 -18.37
N GLY A 220 -94.90 -39.57 -18.06
CA GLY A 220 -95.44 -39.59 -16.71
C GLY A 220 -95.85 -41.00 -16.24
N ALA A 221 -96.22 -41.12 -14.96
CA ALA A 221 -96.54 -42.40 -14.32
C ALA A 221 -97.72 -43.21 -14.93
N ASN A 222 -98.49 -42.60 -15.84
CA ASN A 222 -99.63 -43.23 -16.53
C ASN A 222 -99.37 -43.48 -18.04
N SER A 223 -98.13 -43.29 -18.50
CA SER A 223 -97.75 -43.49 -19.91
C SER A 223 -97.67 -44.97 -20.28
N THR A 224 -97.81 -45.27 -21.56
CA THR A 224 -97.66 -46.62 -22.13
C THR A 224 -96.19 -47.02 -22.28
N ASP A 225 -95.93 -48.33 -22.26
CA ASP A 225 -94.59 -48.87 -22.52
C ASP A 225 -94.00 -48.35 -23.83
N THR A 226 -94.82 -48.20 -24.88
CA THR A 226 -94.39 -47.69 -26.19
C THR A 226 -93.91 -46.23 -26.12
N GLU A 227 -94.59 -45.37 -25.38
CA GLU A 227 -94.16 -43.98 -25.17
C GLU A 227 -92.85 -43.92 -24.38
N PHE A 228 -92.69 -44.79 -23.38
CA PHE A 228 -91.44 -44.93 -22.62
C PHE A 228 -90.27 -45.42 -23.48
N PHE A 229 -90.46 -46.43 -24.33
CA PHE A 229 -89.43 -46.91 -25.23
C PHE A 229 -89.06 -45.87 -26.31
N ASN A 230 -90.03 -45.14 -26.86
CA ASN A 230 -89.77 -44.06 -27.82
C ASN A 230 -88.92 -42.96 -27.19
N TRP A 231 -89.27 -42.52 -25.97
CA TRP A 231 -88.49 -41.52 -25.22
C TRP A 231 -87.02 -41.95 -24.99
N ILE A 232 -86.76 -43.22 -24.67
CA ILE A 232 -85.39 -43.73 -24.57
C ILE A 232 -84.65 -43.69 -25.92
N ILE A 233 -85.32 -44.05 -27.01
CA ILE A 233 -84.75 -44.03 -28.36
C ILE A 233 -84.45 -42.60 -28.80
N GLU A 234 -85.36 -41.65 -28.55
CA GLU A 234 -85.19 -40.22 -28.85
C GLU A 234 -84.03 -39.61 -28.08
N GLY A 235 -83.84 -39.97 -26.80
CA GLY A 235 -82.69 -39.55 -26.01
C GLY A 235 -81.34 -40.04 -26.56
N ASN A 236 -81.33 -41.20 -27.22
CA ASN A 236 -80.14 -41.74 -27.89
C ASN A 236 -79.90 -41.05 -29.25
N ILE A 237 -80.95 -40.85 -30.05
CA ILE A 237 -80.86 -40.19 -31.38
C ILE A 237 -80.45 -38.72 -31.25
N SER A 238 -81.00 -37.98 -30.27
CA SER A 238 -80.64 -36.59 -29.98
C SER A 238 -79.26 -36.43 -29.35
N GLY A 239 -78.68 -37.52 -28.83
CA GLY A 239 -77.46 -37.50 -28.03
C GLY A 239 -77.64 -36.99 -26.60
N ALA A 240 -78.86 -36.68 -26.15
CA ALA A 240 -79.18 -36.23 -24.80
C ALA A 240 -78.58 -37.12 -23.69
N ILE A 241 -78.63 -38.44 -23.87
CA ILE A 241 -78.07 -39.41 -22.91
C ILE A 241 -76.55 -39.26 -22.70
N ASN A 242 -75.83 -38.60 -23.62
CA ASN A 242 -74.38 -38.41 -23.51
C ASN A 242 -74.00 -37.22 -22.63
N TYR A 243 -74.92 -36.31 -22.29
CA TYR A 243 -74.62 -35.10 -21.51
C TYR A 243 -73.89 -35.42 -20.20
N THR A 244 -74.44 -36.32 -19.38
CA THR A 244 -73.80 -36.79 -18.13
C THR A 244 -72.45 -37.49 -18.37
N SER A 245 -72.27 -38.15 -19.53
CA SER A 245 -71.00 -38.79 -19.90
C SER A 245 -69.94 -37.77 -20.30
N GLU A 246 -70.28 -36.75 -21.09
CA GLU A 246 -69.34 -35.67 -21.44
C GLU A 246 -68.98 -34.82 -20.22
N ILE A 247 -69.91 -34.58 -19.29
CA ILE A 247 -69.60 -33.96 -17.99
C ILE A 247 -68.53 -34.77 -17.24
N GLY A 248 -68.72 -36.10 -17.12
CA GLY A 248 -67.76 -36.97 -16.46
C GLY A 248 -66.39 -37.00 -17.16
N LYS A 249 -66.36 -36.98 -18.50
CA LYS A 249 -65.12 -36.88 -19.28
C LYS A 249 -64.41 -35.54 -19.02
N PHE A 250 -65.14 -34.44 -19.09
CA PHE A 250 -64.61 -33.10 -18.81
C PHE A 250 -64.06 -32.97 -17.38
N GLN A 251 -64.77 -33.49 -16.38
CA GLN A 251 -64.30 -33.52 -14.99
C GLN A 251 -63.01 -34.33 -14.84
N ASN A 252 -62.91 -35.50 -15.47
CA ASN A 252 -61.70 -36.32 -15.45
C ASN A 252 -60.52 -35.63 -16.15
N ASP A 253 -60.76 -34.99 -17.30
CA ASP A 253 -59.74 -34.22 -18.03
C ASP A 253 -59.25 -33.02 -17.21
N ALA A 254 -60.15 -32.30 -16.53
CA ALA A 254 -59.81 -31.20 -15.64
C ALA A 254 -58.97 -31.68 -14.44
N LEU A 255 -59.38 -32.77 -13.78
CA LEU A 255 -58.62 -33.38 -12.69
C LEU A 255 -57.22 -33.83 -13.15
N LEU A 256 -57.11 -34.42 -14.34
CA LEU A 256 -55.83 -34.82 -14.92
C LEU A 256 -54.91 -33.61 -15.18
N ALA A 257 -55.44 -32.50 -15.70
CA ALA A 257 -54.67 -31.27 -15.91
C ALA A 257 -54.11 -30.72 -14.58
N VAL A 258 -54.87 -30.80 -13.48
CA VAL A 258 -54.40 -30.43 -12.14
C VAL A 258 -53.32 -31.40 -11.63
N ILE A 259 -53.50 -32.72 -11.79
CA ILE A 259 -52.52 -33.73 -11.36
C ILE A 259 -51.18 -33.54 -12.08
N ILE A 260 -51.18 -33.39 -13.40
CA ILE A 260 -49.97 -33.12 -14.20
C ILE A 260 -49.24 -31.87 -13.67
N ARG A 261 -49.98 -30.87 -13.18
CA ARG A 261 -49.42 -29.65 -12.62
C ARG A 261 -48.87 -29.83 -11.20
N MET A 262 -49.51 -30.68 -10.38
CA MET A 262 -48.98 -31.12 -9.09
C MET A 262 -47.64 -31.84 -9.25
N ASP A 263 -47.54 -32.78 -10.20
CA ASP A 263 -46.29 -33.48 -10.49
C ASP A 263 -45.19 -32.52 -10.97
N ALA A 264 -45.53 -31.57 -11.86
CA ALA A 264 -44.60 -30.54 -12.31
C ALA A 264 -44.13 -29.63 -11.15
N ALA A 265 -45.02 -29.28 -10.22
CA ALA A 265 -44.68 -28.46 -9.05
C ALA A 265 -43.74 -29.22 -8.08
N ILE A 266 -44.00 -30.50 -7.82
CA ILE A 266 -43.15 -31.37 -7.00
C ILE A 266 -41.73 -31.44 -7.59
N SER A 267 -41.62 -31.55 -8.91
CA SER A 267 -40.33 -31.55 -9.65
C SER A 267 -39.57 -30.22 -9.55
N LEU A 268 -40.24 -29.08 -9.36
CA LEU A 268 -39.61 -27.77 -9.21
C LEU A 268 -39.02 -27.52 -7.82
N VAL A 269 -39.62 -28.11 -6.78
CA VAL A 269 -39.20 -27.94 -5.37
C VAL A 269 -38.26 -29.03 -4.85
N SER A 270 -38.09 -30.11 -5.61
CA SER A 270 -37.12 -31.18 -5.35
C SER A 270 -35.69 -30.83 -5.78
#